data_AF-A0A0C9PXM1-F1
#
_entry.id   AF-A0A0C9PXM1-F1
#
_cell.length_a   1.000
_cell.length_b   1.000
_cell.length_c   1.000
_cell.angle_alpha   90.00
_cell.angle_beta   90.00
_cell.angle_gamma   90.00
#
_symmetry.space_group_name_H-M   'P 1'
#
loop_
_entity.id
_entity.type
_entity.pdbx_description
1 polymer ?
#
loop_
_entity_poly.entity_id
_entity_poly.type
_entity_poly.pdbx_seq_one_letter_code
_entity_poly.pdbx_strand_id
1 'polypeptide(L)'
;MSRVPLMQTALTREDENPRNRVILEVGLPGDTWKYSVDRESLAEKSEWFRAMLVGPFAPPPSDPPPIVALPHVDKRAFDNLFSHFRGEPVNFSGVVTARATLDIAHYYLCPELARMAVDYLIKNLDTSSVLAVYHGLHLYALGTGDVALHSVPRDDANQIAVACTRLLIACLGVIDGAPDEVLRQEAFEELSIQEVANLARRDDLKLTKESVLFTALDKWAASDCRRRGVDPNVSNKRHALSDDVWYSVRYLLMDDKEFIEGPMASGLLTSSESAIIVARILGHQQQRKTDTYQSENVPLQLSTTPRRRKSPSKKNPVKNKSKNSGMKPGKEECEDNKKKS
;
A
#
# COMPACT_ATOMS: atom_id res chain seq x y z
N MET A 1 27.02 -7.21 20.94
CA MET A 1 28.17 -6.72 20.16
C MET A 1 28.39 -7.65 18.98
N SER A 2 27.75 -7.40 17.83
CA SER A 2 28.08 -8.12 16.59
C SER A 2 28.98 -7.22 15.77
N ARG A 3 30.25 -7.60 15.67
CA ARG A 3 31.21 -7.03 14.71
C ARG A 3 30.96 -7.63 13.34
N VAL A 4 30.84 -6.78 12.33
CA VAL A 4 30.84 -7.09 10.89
C VAL A 4 32.14 -6.47 10.31
N PRO A 5 32.79 -7.07 9.31
CA PRO A 5 34.25 -7.08 9.21
C PRO A 5 34.88 -5.76 8.75
N LEU A 6 36.11 -5.55 9.23
CA LEU A 6 37.03 -4.50 8.81
C LEU A 6 37.32 -4.59 7.31
N MET A 7 37.32 -3.44 6.64
CA MET A 7 37.69 -3.32 5.23
C MET A 7 39.14 -3.73 5.01
N GLN A 8 39.36 -4.67 4.10
CA GLN A 8 40.66 -4.83 3.47
C GLN A 8 40.43 -5.16 1.99
N THR A 9 40.44 -4.12 1.15
CA THR A 9 40.61 -4.27 -0.29
C THR A 9 41.87 -3.56 -0.69
N ALA A 10 42.88 -4.38 -0.97
CA ALA A 10 44.11 -3.98 -1.61
C ALA A 10 43.82 -3.53 -3.05
N LEU A 11 43.85 -2.21 -3.26
CA LEU A 11 44.35 -1.59 -4.48
C LEU A 11 45.16 -0.39 -4.02
N THR A 12 46.48 -0.56 -3.95
CA THR A 12 47.44 0.52 -3.77
C THR A 12 47.23 1.58 -4.84
N ARG A 13 46.70 2.73 -4.43
CA ARG A 13 46.99 4.03 -5.04
C ARG A 13 46.98 5.11 -3.95
N GLU A 14 48.06 5.85 -3.96
CA GLU A 14 48.52 6.81 -2.96
C GLU A 14 47.57 8.02 -2.87
N ASP A 15 46.90 8.16 -1.71
CA ASP A 15 46.49 9.41 -1.04
C ASP A 15 45.42 9.07 0.01
N GLU A 16 45.77 8.30 1.06
CA GLU A 16 44.92 8.23 2.25
C GLU A 16 45.05 9.56 3.00
N ASN A 17 44.40 10.61 2.48
CA ASN A 17 44.22 11.85 3.23
C ASN A 17 43.32 11.51 4.44
N PRO A 18 43.84 11.49 5.68
CA PRO A 18 43.04 11.10 6.85
C PRO A 18 41.83 12.03 7.06
N ARG A 19 41.87 13.21 6.42
CA ARG A 19 40.79 14.20 6.40
C ARG A 19 39.59 13.82 5.52
N ASN A 20 39.74 12.83 4.62
CA ASN A 20 38.66 12.37 3.73
C ASN A 20 37.76 11.31 4.39
N ARG A 21 38.09 10.83 5.60
CA ARG A 21 37.31 9.78 6.27
C ARG A 21 36.20 10.36 7.14
N VAL A 22 35.11 9.61 7.26
CA VAL A 22 34.00 9.89 8.18
C VAL A 22 33.42 8.58 8.71
N ILE A 23 32.87 8.60 9.92
CA ILE A 23 32.16 7.47 10.50
C ILE A 23 30.66 7.75 10.45
N LEU A 24 29.91 6.93 9.73
CA LEU A 24 28.45 6.97 9.79
C LEU A 24 27.96 6.04 10.89
N GLU A 25 27.17 6.57 11.81
CA GLU A 25 26.52 5.80 12.87
C GLU A 25 25.03 5.69 12.58
N VAL A 26 24.56 4.48 12.28
CA VAL A 26 23.22 4.21 11.74
C VAL A 26 22.44 3.35 12.70
N GLY A 27 21.22 3.75 13.04
CA GLY A 27 20.31 2.98 13.90
C GLY A 27 19.69 3.79 15.02
N LEU A 28 18.98 3.10 15.92
CA LEU A 28 18.40 3.73 17.12
C LEU A 28 19.49 3.93 18.18
N PRO A 29 19.37 4.96 19.06
CA PRO A 29 20.29 5.14 20.17
C PRO A 29 20.42 3.86 21.01
N GLY A 30 21.64 3.33 21.14
CA GLY A 30 21.93 2.08 21.86
C GLY A 30 21.97 0.81 20.98
N ASP A 31 21.49 0.88 19.74
CA ASP A 31 21.57 -0.22 18.76
C ASP A 31 21.97 0.31 17.37
N THR A 32 23.23 0.74 17.27
CA THR A 32 23.81 1.36 16.07
C THR A 32 24.86 0.49 15.40
N TRP A 33 24.99 0.63 14.07
CA TRP A 33 26.11 0.13 13.27
C TRP A 33 26.98 1.29 12.83
N LYS A 34 28.31 1.06 12.79
CA LYS A 34 29.30 2.07 12.40
C LYS A 34 29.94 1.68 11.08
N TYR A 35 29.96 2.63 10.15
CA TYR A 35 30.58 2.48 8.83
C TYR A 35 31.68 3.51 8.67
N SER A 36 32.92 3.08 8.45
CA SER A 36 34.01 3.99 8.08
C SER A 36 34.05 4.11 6.57
N VAL A 37 33.93 5.34 6.07
CA VAL A 37 33.81 5.62 4.62
C VAL A 37 34.60 6.85 4.23
N ASP A 38 34.95 6.89 2.94
CA ASP A 38 35.53 8.06 2.29
C ASP A 38 34.41 9.02 1.85
N ARG A 39 34.54 10.30 2.20
CA ARG A 39 33.51 11.32 1.96
C ARG A 39 33.26 11.51 0.47
N GLU A 40 34.33 11.60 -0.31
CA GLU A 40 34.27 11.83 -1.76
C GLU A 40 33.59 10.68 -2.50
N SER A 41 33.90 9.42 -2.17
CA SER A 41 33.32 8.26 -2.86
C SER A 41 31.81 8.12 -2.69
N LEU A 42 31.26 8.55 -1.54
CA LEU A 42 29.81 8.61 -1.34
C LEU A 42 29.20 9.86 -1.98
N ALA A 43 29.91 10.98 -1.93
CA ALA A 43 29.48 12.23 -2.55
C ALA A 43 29.31 12.10 -4.07
N GLU A 44 30.17 11.34 -4.75
CA GLU A 44 30.05 11.05 -6.18
C GLU A 44 28.80 10.23 -6.54
N LYS A 45 28.28 9.45 -5.59
CA LYS A 45 27.18 8.50 -5.82
C LYS A 45 25.82 9.06 -5.43
N SER A 46 25.77 10.19 -4.72
CA SER A 46 24.53 10.70 -4.14
C SER A 46 24.66 12.17 -3.73
N GLU A 47 23.73 12.99 -4.23
CA GLU A 47 23.68 14.44 -3.97
C GLU A 47 23.39 14.79 -2.50
N TRP A 48 22.36 14.18 -1.92
CA TRP A 48 22.57 13.26 -0.80
C TRP A 48 23.76 13.48 0.13
N PHE A 49 24.65 12.48 0.06
CA PHE A 49 25.92 12.41 0.77
C PHE A 49 26.87 13.53 0.38
N ARG A 50 26.81 14.05 -0.85
CA ARG A 50 27.62 15.22 -1.24
C ARG A 50 27.32 16.41 -0.36
N ALA A 51 26.05 16.74 -0.13
CA ALA A 51 25.65 17.85 0.72
C ALA A 51 26.06 17.65 2.20
N MET A 52 25.93 16.42 2.71
CA MET A 52 26.19 16.11 4.12
C MET A 52 27.67 15.84 4.45
N LEU A 53 28.48 15.36 3.51
CA LEU A 53 29.85 14.91 3.77
C LEU A 53 30.93 15.83 3.20
N VAL A 54 30.60 16.57 2.13
CA VAL A 54 31.52 17.51 1.44
C VAL A 54 30.94 18.93 1.37
N GLY A 55 29.63 19.07 1.42
CA GLY A 55 28.90 20.34 1.32
C GLY A 55 28.88 21.15 2.62
N PRO A 56 28.00 22.16 2.71
CA PRO A 56 27.99 23.12 3.83
C PRO A 56 27.61 22.50 5.18
N PHE A 57 27.03 21.30 5.18
CA PHE A 57 26.67 20.56 6.40
C PHE A 57 27.75 19.57 6.83
N ALA A 58 28.87 19.49 6.08
CA ALA A 58 29.94 18.57 6.38
C ALA A 58 30.61 18.90 7.72
N PRO A 59 30.78 17.91 8.61
CA PRO A 59 31.58 18.13 9.80
C PRO A 59 33.02 18.47 9.39
N PRO A 60 33.69 19.39 10.09
CA PRO A 60 35.08 19.71 9.80
C PRO A 60 35.93 18.44 9.93
N PRO A 61 36.95 18.25 9.07
CA PRO A 61 37.88 17.14 9.23
C PRO A 61 38.56 17.17 10.60
N SER A 62 38.56 16.04 11.29
CA SER A 62 39.16 15.89 12.63
C SER A 62 39.93 14.56 12.72
N ASP A 63 40.82 14.47 13.71
CA ASP A 63 41.47 13.22 14.12
C ASP A 63 41.16 12.99 15.62
N PRO A 64 40.35 11.98 16.00
CA PRO A 64 39.78 10.93 15.14
C PRO A 64 38.73 11.43 14.15
N PRO A 65 38.40 10.66 13.08
CA PRO A 65 37.41 11.04 12.08
C PRO A 65 36.06 11.40 12.71
N PRO A 66 35.37 12.43 12.19
CA PRO A 66 34.11 12.86 12.76
C PRO A 66 33.01 11.81 12.57
N ILE A 67 32.06 11.80 13.50
CA ILE A 67 30.91 10.89 13.48
C ILE A 67 29.68 11.65 12.98
N VAL A 68 29.01 11.11 11.98
CA VAL A 68 27.72 11.58 11.50
C VAL A 68 26.65 10.56 11.89
N ALA A 69 25.78 10.95 12.81
CA ALA A 69 24.68 10.11 13.24
C ALA A 69 23.52 10.18 12.24
N LEU A 70 23.03 9.02 11.83
CA LEU A 70 21.83 8.83 11.03
C LEU A 70 20.78 8.12 11.91
N PRO A 71 20.18 8.84 12.87
CA PRO A 71 19.19 8.27 13.77
C PRO A 71 17.95 7.87 12.96
N HIS A 72 17.28 6.79 13.39
CA HIS A 72 16.02 6.30 12.79
C HIS A 72 16.13 5.68 11.39
N VAL A 73 17.35 5.39 10.92
CA VAL A 73 17.58 4.63 9.70
C VAL A 73 17.74 3.14 10.05
N ASP A 74 17.00 2.26 9.38
CA ASP A 74 17.14 0.82 9.59
C ASP A 74 18.51 0.33 9.12
N LYS A 75 19.21 -0.40 10.00
CA LYS A 75 20.59 -0.84 9.77
C LYS A 75 20.74 -1.76 8.56
N ARG A 76 19.81 -2.70 8.37
CA ARG A 76 19.86 -3.69 7.28
C ARG A 76 19.51 -3.05 5.95
N ALA A 77 18.52 -2.16 5.96
CA ALA A 77 18.15 -1.39 4.79
C ALA A 77 19.27 -0.44 4.35
N PHE A 78 19.99 0.17 5.30
CA PHE A 78 21.15 0.99 4.98
C PHE A 78 22.33 0.18 4.44
N ASP A 79 22.56 -1.03 4.98
CA ASP A 79 23.57 -1.95 4.45
C ASP A 79 23.27 -2.35 2.99
N ASN A 80 21.99 -2.49 2.61
CA ASN A 80 21.59 -2.71 1.22
C ASN A 80 21.92 -1.51 0.32
N LEU A 81 21.71 -0.27 0.80
CA LEU A 81 22.13 0.94 0.07
C LEU A 81 23.65 0.96 -0.14
N PHE A 82 24.39 0.61 0.90
CA PHE A 82 25.84 0.56 0.87
C PHE A 82 26.37 -0.52 -0.08
N SER A 83 25.76 -1.70 -0.06
CA SER A 83 26.05 -2.79 -0.99
C SER A 83 25.79 -2.34 -2.43
N HIS A 84 24.66 -1.65 -2.67
CA HIS A 84 24.37 -1.08 -3.99
C HIS A 84 25.43 -0.09 -4.45
N PHE A 85 25.85 0.84 -3.58
CA PHE A 85 26.93 1.79 -3.91
C PHE A 85 28.25 1.10 -4.18
N ARG A 86 28.56 -0.03 -3.53
CA ARG A 86 29.78 -0.81 -3.81
C ARG A 86 29.68 -1.64 -5.11
N GLY A 87 28.52 -1.67 -5.77
CA GLY A 87 28.28 -2.55 -6.91
C GLY A 87 28.13 -4.02 -6.51
N GLU A 88 27.87 -4.28 -5.22
CA GLU A 88 27.62 -5.62 -4.69
C GLU A 88 26.14 -6.01 -4.91
N PRO A 89 25.84 -7.31 -5.01
CA PRO A 89 24.46 -7.77 -5.13
C PRO A 89 23.65 -7.43 -3.88
N VAL A 90 22.52 -6.74 -4.07
CA VAL A 90 21.57 -6.43 -2.99
C VAL A 90 20.67 -7.63 -2.74
N ASN A 91 20.73 -8.18 -1.53
CA ASN A 91 19.94 -9.34 -1.14
C ASN A 91 18.92 -8.97 -0.05
N PHE A 92 17.65 -8.94 -0.41
CA PHE A 92 16.59 -8.69 0.55
C PHE A 92 16.30 -9.95 1.38
N SER A 93 16.45 -9.84 2.70
CA SER A 93 16.18 -10.94 3.63
C SER A 93 14.69 -11.23 3.84
N GLY A 94 13.81 -10.30 3.43
CA GLY A 94 12.36 -10.45 3.51
C GLY A 94 11.62 -9.16 3.16
N VAL A 95 10.29 -9.21 3.19
CA VAL A 95 9.40 -8.09 2.83
C VAL A 95 9.66 -6.85 3.69
N VAL A 96 9.82 -7.01 5.00
CA VAL A 96 10.08 -5.90 5.93
C VAL A 96 11.38 -5.16 5.57
N THR A 97 12.47 -5.89 5.34
CA THR A 97 13.75 -5.29 4.96
C THR A 97 13.70 -4.67 3.56
N ALA A 98 13.01 -5.29 2.60
CA ALA A 98 12.82 -4.72 1.28
C ALA A 98 12.02 -3.41 1.34
N ARG A 99 10.98 -3.33 2.18
CA ARG A 99 10.18 -2.12 2.37
C ARG A 99 10.99 -1.00 3.02
N ALA A 100 11.71 -1.30 4.10
CA ALA A 100 12.62 -0.32 4.71
C ALA A 100 13.72 0.14 3.73
N THR A 101 14.20 -0.75 2.86
CA THR A 101 15.17 -0.39 1.80
C THR A 101 14.55 0.53 0.76
N LEU A 102 13.26 0.34 0.41
CA LEU A 102 12.53 1.26 -0.46
C LEU A 102 12.42 2.66 0.17
N ASP A 103 12.11 2.75 1.46
CA ASP A 103 12.01 4.02 2.17
C ASP A 103 13.36 4.77 2.16
N ILE A 104 14.47 4.05 2.42
CA ILE A 104 15.84 4.56 2.31
C ILE A 104 16.18 4.98 0.88
N ALA A 105 15.84 4.16 -0.13
CA ALA A 105 16.07 4.48 -1.52
C ALA A 105 15.35 5.78 -1.94
N HIS A 106 14.16 6.02 -1.39
CA HIS A 106 13.45 7.28 -1.54
C HIS A 106 14.19 8.44 -0.84
N TYR A 107 14.58 8.28 0.43
CA TYR A 107 15.26 9.34 1.19
C TYR A 107 16.60 9.77 0.59
N TYR A 108 17.37 8.83 0.04
CA TYR A 108 18.69 9.11 -0.56
C TYR A 108 18.66 9.24 -2.08
N LEU A 109 17.46 9.32 -2.69
CA LEU A 109 17.24 9.48 -4.13
C LEU A 109 18.00 8.44 -4.97
N CYS A 110 17.82 7.17 -4.65
CA CYS A 110 18.46 6.05 -5.33
C CYS A 110 17.43 5.25 -6.16
N PRO A 111 17.18 5.61 -7.43
CA PRO A 111 16.10 5.03 -8.22
C PRO A 111 16.31 3.55 -8.56
N GLU A 112 17.54 3.12 -8.84
CA GLU A 112 17.82 1.71 -9.12
C GLU A 112 17.60 0.81 -7.90
N LEU A 113 18.00 1.27 -6.70
CA LEU A 113 17.71 0.56 -5.47
C LEU A 113 16.21 0.47 -5.19
N ALA A 114 15.47 1.58 -5.40
CA ALA A 114 14.02 1.58 -5.27
C ALA A 114 13.37 0.59 -6.23
N ARG A 115 13.83 0.53 -7.49
CA ARG A 115 13.33 -0.43 -8.49
C ARG A 115 13.57 -1.88 -8.06
N MET A 116 14.77 -2.20 -7.57
CA MET A 116 15.10 -3.54 -7.07
C MET A 116 14.21 -3.93 -5.87
N ALA A 117 14.01 -3.00 -4.93
CA ALA A 117 13.15 -3.22 -3.77
C ALA A 117 11.68 -3.44 -4.19
N VAL A 118 11.15 -2.60 -5.08
CA VAL A 118 9.79 -2.74 -5.63
C VAL A 118 9.61 -4.08 -6.35
N ASP A 119 10.55 -4.47 -7.22
CA ASP A 119 10.44 -5.73 -7.97
C ASP A 119 10.49 -6.95 -7.02
N TYR A 120 11.25 -6.88 -5.91
CA TYR A 120 11.23 -7.91 -4.88
C TYR A 120 9.91 -7.92 -4.10
N LEU A 121 9.42 -6.75 -3.69
CA LEU A 121 8.16 -6.61 -2.93
C LEU A 121 6.98 -7.16 -3.74
N ILE A 122 6.86 -6.79 -5.03
CA ILE A 122 5.78 -7.29 -5.89
C ILE A 122 5.83 -8.82 -6.02
N LYS A 123 7.02 -9.42 -6.11
CA LYS A 123 7.17 -10.89 -6.23
C LYS A 123 6.80 -11.65 -4.96
N ASN A 124 6.95 -11.03 -3.80
CA ASN A 124 6.72 -11.65 -2.49
C ASN A 124 5.48 -11.07 -1.78
N LEU A 125 4.60 -10.39 -2.52
CA LEU A 125 3.41 -9.75 -1.98
C LEU A 125 2.30 -10.79 -1.76
N ASP A 126 1.79 -10.84 -0.54
CA ASP A 126 0.68 -11.72 -0.16
C ASP A 126 -0.30 -11.03 0.79
N THR A 127 -1.37 -11.72 1.17
CA THR A 127 -2.40 -11.18 2.06
C THR A 127 -1.87 -10.82 3.45
N SER A 128 -0.86 -11.52 3.95
CA SER A 128 -0.28 -11.29 5.30
C SER A 128 0.65 -10.09 5.36
N SER A 129 1.25 -9.72 4.23
CA SER A 129 2.27 -8.67 4.14
C SER A 129 1.78 -7.39 3.47
N VAL A 130 0.68 -7.46 2.71
CA VAL A 130 0.24 -6.35 1.85
C VAL A 130 -0.04 -5.06 2.61
N LEU A 131 -0.57 -5.10 3.83
CA LEU A 131 -0.85 -3.87 4.59
C LEU A 131 0.43 -3.17 5.04
N ALA A 132 1.43 -3.92 5.50
CA ALA A 132 2.74 -3.37 5.83
C ALA A 132 3.44 -2.77 4.59
N VAL A 133 3.26 -3.39 3.42
CA VAL A 133 3.80 -2.86 2.15
C VAL A 133 2.96 -1.73 1.58
N TYR A 134 1.67 -1.63 1.91
CA TYR A 134 0.78 -0.55 1.48
C TYR A 134 1.00 0.72 2.31
N HIS A 135 1.29 0.57 3.61
CA HIS A 135 1.48 1.67 4.55
C HIS A 135 2.51 2.71 4.07
N GLY A 136 2.13 3.99 4.11
CA GLY A 136 2.92 5.14 3.66
C GLY A 136 3.20 5.19 2.16
N LEU A 137 2.81 4.19 1.36
CA LEU A 137 3.24 4.08 -0.04
C LEU A 137 2.66 5.19 -0.92
N HIS A 138 1.48 5.72 -0.56
CA HIS A 138 0.86 6.83 -1.27
C HIS A 138 1.69 8.13 -1.18
N LEU A 139 2.61 8.25 -0.22
CA LEU A 139 3.49 9.41 -0.08
C LEU A 139 4.56 9.44 -1.18
N TYR A 140 4.89 8.27 -1.74
CA TYR A 140 5.90 8.12 -2.78
C TYR A 140 5.30 7.98 -4.18
N ALA A 141 4.10 7.40 -4.28
CA ALA A 141 3.44 7.17 -5.56
C ALA A 141 2.94 8.49 -6.17
N LEU A 142 2.94 8.56 -7.51
CA LEU A 142 2.22 9.62 -8.21
C LEU A 142 0.73 9.50 -7.86
N GLY A 143 0.13 10.61 -7.42
CA GLY A 143 -1.32 10.66 -7.15
C GLY A 143 -2.09 10.13 -8.36
N THR A 144 -3.18 9.40 -8.14
CA THR A 144 -3.98 8.77 -9.20
C THR A 144 -4.74 9.77 -10.10
N GLY A 145 -4.40 11.06 -10.04
CA GLY A 145 -4.94 12.11 -10.90
C GLY A 145 -4.07 12.28 -12.14
N ASP A 146 -4.71 12.46 -13.30
CA ASP A 146 -4.13 12.64 -14.64
C ASP A 146 -2.87 13.51 -14.68
N VAL A 147 -1.71 12.89 -14.44
CA VAL A 147 -0.43 13.44 -14.89
C VAL A 147 -0.09 12.67 -16.15
N ALA A 148 -0.34 13.30 -17.29
CA ALA A 148 0.05 12.79 -18.59
C ALA A 148 1.51 12.29 -18.54
N LEU A 149 1.69 10.99 -18.76
CA LEU A 149 2.96 10.24 -18.72
C LEU A 149 4.00 10.71 -19.78
N HIS A 150 3.77 11.85 -20.41
CA HIS A 150 4.52 12.34 -21.56
C HIS A 150 4.83 13.82 -21.38
N SER A 151 5.89 14.15 -20.62
CA SER A 151 6.77 15.35 -20.76
C SER A 151 7.53 15.79 -19.50
N VAL A 152 7.50 15.04 -18.39
CA VAL A 152 8.23 15.46 -17.17
C VAL A 152 9.71 15.06 -17.25
N PRO A 153 10.68 15.92 -16.85
CA PRO A 153 12.09 15.57 -16.79
C PRO A 153 12.32 14.26 -16.04
N ARG A 154 13.24 13.44 -16.54
CA ARG A 154 13.66 12.18 -15.91
C ARG A 154 14.52 12.47 -14.68
N ASP A 155 13.92 13.07 -13.66
CA ASP A 155 14.52 13.22 -12.34
C ASP A 155 14.33 11.93 -11.55
N ASP A 156 15.29 11.58 -10.70
CA ASP A 156 15.35 10.33 -9.95
C ASP A 156 14.11 10.13 -9.06
N ALA A 157 13.57 11.21 -8.51
CA ALA A 157 12.31 11.21 -7.76
C ALA A 157 11.13 10.71 -8.60
N ASN A 158 11.04 11.11 -9.87
CA ASN A 158 9.96 10.66 -10.75
C ASN A 158 10.10 9.17 -11.11
N GLN A 159 11.33 8.67 -11.26
CA GLN A 159 11.59 7.24 -11.49
C GLN A 159 11.15 6.40 -10.29
N ILE A 160 11.47 6.87 -9.07
CA ILE A 160 11.03 6.23 -7.82
C ILE A 160 9.49 6.27 -7.74
N ALA A 161 8.87 7.41 -8.01
CA ALA A 161 7.42 7.55 -7.94
C ALA A 161 6.68 6.60 -8.89
N VAL A 162 7.16 6.44 -10.12
CA VAL A 162 6.62 5.46 -11.09
C VAL A 162 6.75 4.02 -10.57
N ALA A 163 7.88 3.67 -9.95
CA ALA A 163 8.07 2.35 -9.35
C ALA A 163 7.11 2.13 -8.16
N CYS A 164 6.96 3.12 -7.28
CA CYS A 164 6.02 3.07 -6.16
C CYS A 164 4.56 2.99 -6.62
N THR A 165 4.17 3.68 -7.70
CA THR A 165 2.83 3.55 -8.29
C THR A 165 2.57 2.11 -8.79
N ARG A 166 3.56 1.44 -9.40
CA ARG A 166 3.43 0.02 -9.77
C ARG A 166 3.20 -0.88 -8.55
N LEU A 167 3.96 -0.65 -7.48
CA LEU A 167 3.80 -1.39 -6.23
C LEU A 167 2.42 -1.13 -5.61
N LEU A 168 1.96 0.13 -5.61
CA LEU A 168 0.65 0.51 -5.08
C LEU A 168 -0.48 -0.21 -5.81
N ILE A 169 -0.43 -0.26 -7.14
CA ILE A 169 -1.40 -1.01 -7.95
C ILE A 169 -1.38 -2.51 -7.59
N ALA A 170 -0.20 -3.09 -7.37
CA ALA A 170 -0.08 -4.48 -6.95
C ALA A 170 -0.69 -4.72 -5.57
N CYS A 171 -0.41 -3.85 -4.59
CA CYS A 171 -1.01 -3.89 -3.25
C CYS A 171 -2.53 -3.82 -3.32
N LEU A 172 -3.06 -2.83 -4.03
CA LEU A 172 -4.50 -2.68 -4.20
C LEU A 172 -5.13 -3.91 -4.88
N GLY A 173 -4.45 -4.53 -5.85
CA GLY A 173 -4.90 -5.77 -6.48
C GLY A 173 -5.04 -6.95 -5.51
N VAL A 174 -4.12 -7.10 -4.56
CA VAL A 174 -4.19 -8.11 -3.50
C VAL A 174 -5.30 -7.79 -2.50
N ILE A 175 -5.36 -6.53 -2.03
CA ILE A 175 -6.39 -6.06 -1.08
C ILE A 175 -7.80 -6.23 -1.67
N ASP A 176 -8.02 -5.80 -2.91
CA ASP A 176 -9.31 -5.94 -3.60
C ASP A 176 -9.67 -7.40 -3.86
N GLY A 177 -8.67 -8.28 -4.00
CA GLY A 177 -8.82 -9.70 -4.26
C GLY A 177 -9.24 -10.52 -3.03
N ALA A 178 -8.74 -10.15 -1.85
CA ALA A 178 -8.97 -10.86 -0.58
C ALA A 178 -9.24 -9.88 0.59
N PRO A 179 -10.20 -8.94 0.47
CA PRO A 179 -10.37 -7.88 1.46
C PRO A 179 -10.84 -8.40 2.81
N ASP A 180 -11.62 -9.48 2.83
CA ASP A 180 -12.08 -10.15 4.03
C ASP A 180 -10.94 -10.58 4.96
N GLU A 181 -9.91 -11.19 4.40
CA GLU A 181 -8.74 -11.64 5.16
C GLU A 181 -7.90 -10.45 5.59
N VAL A 182 -7.64 -9.53 4.65
CA VAL A 182 -6.73 -8.40 4.85
C VAL A 182 -7.28 -7.40 5.88
N LEU A 183 -8.53 -6.97 5.76
CA LEU A 183 -9.11 -5.94 6.64
C LEU A 183 -9.28 -6.39 8.10
N ARG A 184 -9.19 -7.70 8.39
CA ARG A 184 -9.29 -8.23 9.76
C ARG A 184 -7.95 -8.23 10.50
N GLN A 185 -6.85 -7.97 9.81
CA GLN A 185 -5.50 -7.99 10.38
C GLN A 185 -5.27 -6.77 11.26
N GLU A 186 -4.45 -6.94 12.31
CA GLU A 186 -4.04 -5.86 13.21
C GLU A 186 -3.26 -4.76 12.46
N ALA A 187 -2.51 -5.13 11.42
CA ALA A 187 -1.79 -4.19 10.55
C ALA A 187 -2.71 -3.15 9.88
N PHE A 188 -4.03 -3.41 9.79
CA PHE A 188 -4.98 -2.40 9.30
C PHE A 188 -5.09 -1.22 10.27
N GLU A 189 -4.98 -1.47 11.58
CA GLU A 189 -5.08 -0.45 12.63
C GLU A 189 -3.90 0.54 12.57
N GLU A 190 -2.78 0.16 11.97
CA GLU A 190 -1.57 0.99 11.82
C GLU A 190 -1.65 1.97 10.64
N LEU A 191 -2.62 1.81 9.74
CA LEU A 191 -2.79 2.70 8.60
C LEU A 191 -3.13 4.13 9.02
N SER A 192 -2.71 5.09 8.21
CA SER A 192 -3.12 6.49 8.37
C SER A 192 -4.61 6.68 8.05
N ILE A 193 -5.20 7.77 8.55
CA ILE A 193 -6.60 8.11 8.26
C ILE A 193 -6.89 8.22 6.76
N GLN A 194 -5.93 8.72 5.98
CA GLN A 194 -6.08 8.87 4.52
C GLN A 194 -6.07 7.51 3.82
N GLU A 195 -5.23 6.59 4.27
CA GLU A 195 -5.19 5.21 3.74
C GLU A 195 -6.48 4.46 4.03
N VAL A 196 -6.98 4.56 5.26
CA VAL A 196 -8.27 3.96 5.65
C VAL A 196 -9.40 4.55 4.82
N ALA A 197 -9.47 5.87 4.68
CA ALA A 197 -10.48 6.53 3.85
C ALA A 197 -10.38 6.08 2.38
N ASN A 198 -9.17 6.01 1.83
CA ASN A 198 -8.92 5.57 0.47
C ASN A 198 -9.41 4.14 0.26
N LEU A 199 -9.13 3.21 1.18
CA LEU A 199 -9.58 1.82 1.12
C LEU A 199 -11.10 1.70 1.27
N ALA A 200 -11.71 2.39 2.23
CA ALA A 200 -13.15 2.30 2.52
C ALA A 200 -14.02 2.72 1.32
N ARG A 201 -13.59 3.78 0.61
CA ARG A 201 -14.27 4.32 -0.57
C ARG A 201 -14.08 3.48 -1.85
N ARG A 202 -13.22 2.45 -1.86
CA ARG A 202 -12.92 1.69 -3.09
C ARG A 202 -14.12 0.86 -3.54
N ASP A 203 -14.52 1.02 -4.79
CA ASP A 203 -15.56 0.18 -5.40
C ASP A 203 -15.10 -1.25 -5.68
N ASP A 204 -13.80 -1.51 -5.85
CA ASP A 204 -13.29 -2.81 -6.31
C ASP A 204 -13.08 -3.85 -5.20
N LEU A 205 -13.32 -3.51 -3.92
CA LEU A 205 -13.20 -4.47 -2.80
C LEU A 205 -14.23 -5.61 -2.95
N LYS A 206 -13.76 -6.84 -3.14
CA LYS A 206 -14.61 -8.05 -3.25
C LYS A 206 -15.05 -8.59 -1.89
N LEU A 207 -15.68 -7.75 -1.09
CA LEU A 207 -16.19 -8.15 0.23
C LEU A 207 -17.27 -9.24 0.11
N THR A 208 -17.22 -10.21 1.02
CA THR A 208 -18.34 -11.16 1.20
C THR A 208 -19.54 -10.48 1.87
N LYS A 209 -19.26 -9.57 2.82
CA LYS A 209 -20.21 -8.84 3.65
C LYS A 209 -19.70 -7.43 3.93
N GLU A 210 -20.57 -6.42 3.93
CA GLU A 210 -20.16 -5.03 4.22
C GLU A 210 -19.83 -4.82 5.70
N SER A 211 -20.38 -5.66 6.59
CA SER A 211 -20.04 -5.68 8.02
C SER A 211 -18.55 -5.86 8.27
N VAL A 212 -17.82 -6.54 7.37
CA VAL A 212 -16.37 -6.71 7.49
C VAL A 212 -15.64 -5.39 7.44
N LEU A 213 -16.00 -4.52 6.48
CA LEU A 213 -15.45 -3.17 6.40
C LEU A 213 -15.87 -2.35 7.63
N PHE A 214 -17.15 -2.40 8.02
CA PHE A 214 -17.63 -1.68 9.20
C PHE A 214 -16.84 -2.05 10.47
N THR A 215 -16.65 -3.34 10.73
CA THR A 215 -15.87 -3.82 11.89
C THR A 215 -14.41 -3.39 11.81
N ALA A 216 -13.81 -3.39 10.62
CA ALA A 216 -12.44 -2.90 10.45
C ALA A 216 -12.32 -1.40 10.78
N LEU A 217 -13.28 -0.58 10.34
CA LEU A 217 -13.34 0.85 10.66
C LEU A 217 -13.55 1.10 12.16
N ASP A 218 -14.44 0.35 12.81
CA ASP A 218 -14.66 0.43 14.28
C ASP A 218 -13.39 0.09 15.06
N LYS A 219 -12.70 -0.99 14.69
CA LYS A 219 -11.40 -1.36 15.29
C LYS A 219 -10.34 -0.29 15.08
N TRP A 220 -10.21 0.24 13.86
CA TRP A 220 -9.27 1.31 13.56
C TRP A 220 -9.59 2.56 14.40
N ALA A 221 -10.86 2.97 14.50
CA ALA A 221 -11.29 4.11 15.28
C ALA A 221 -11.00 3.93 16.79
N ALA A 222 -11.21 2.72 17.32
CA ALA A 222 -10.83 2.39 18.69
C ALA A 222 -9.31 2.47 18.90
N SER A 223 -8.52 2.03 17.92
CA SER A 223 -7.05 2.13 17.95
C SER A 223 -6.57 3.57 17.89
N ASP A 224 -7.21 4.41 17.07
CA ASP A 224 -6.93 5.84 16.99
C ASP A 224 -7.19 6.56 18.31
N CYS A 225 -8.31 6.24 18.98
CA CYS A 225 -8.60 6.75 20.31
C CYS A 225 -7.47 6.42 21.29
N ARG A 226 -7.00 5.16 21.30
CA ARG A 226 -5.86 4.72 22.14
C ARG A 226 -4.58 5.48 21.82
N ARG A 227 -4.25 5.68 20.53
CA ARG A 227 -3.07 6.46 20.11
C ARG A 227 -3.14 7.92 20.57
N ARG A 228 -4.35 8.50 20.58
CA ARG A 228 -4.61 9.87 21.04
C ARG A 228 -4.72 9.98 22.57
N GLY A 229 -4.64 8.87 23.31
CA GLY A 229 -4.75 8.84 24.76
C GLY A 229 -6.16 9.12 25.29
N VAL A 230 -7.19 8.85 24.49
CA VAL A 230 -8.60 9.00 24.89
C VAL A 230 -9.31 7.65 24.92
N ASP A 231 -10.34 7.52 25.77
CA ASP A 231 -11.09 6.28 25.87
C ASP A 231 -11.85 5.97 24.56
N PRO A 232 -11.87 4.72 24.08
CA PRO A 232 -12.54 4.31 22.86
C PRO A 232 -14.06 4.18 23.03
N ASN A 233 -14.72 5.22 23.54
CA ASN A 233 -16.17 5.30 23.64
C ASN A 233 -16.81 5.63 22.28
N VAL A 234 -18.13 5.46 22.17
CA VAL A 234 -18.88 5.66 20.92
C VAL A 234 -18.67 7.05 20.31
N SER A 235 -18.70 8.11 21.13
CA SER A 235 -18.51 9.48 20.66
C SER A 235 -17.10 9.68 20.09
N ASN A 236 -16.06 9.28 20.82
CA ASN A 236 -14.68 9.42 20.38
C ASN A 236 -14.39 8.61 19.11
N LYS A 237 -14.92 7.39 19.02
CA LYS A 237 -14.81 6.55 17.82
C LYS A 237 -15.51 7.18 16.61
N ARG A 238 -16.71 7.75 16.80
CA ARG A 238 -17.41 8.45 15.70
C ARG A 238 -16.59 9.64 15.19
N HIS A 239 -15.94 10.39 16.07
CA HIS A 239 -15.07 11.53 15.70
C HIS A 239 -13.70 11.13 15.15
N ALA A 240 -13.29 9.86 15.24
CA ALA A 240 -11.99 9.41 14.75
C ALA A 240 -11.92 9.35 13.21
N LEU A 241 -13.07 9.13 12.56
CA LEU A 241 -13.22 9.08 11.11
C LEU A 241 -14.27 10.11 10.67
N SER A 242 -14.12 10.66 9.48
CA SER A 242 -15.12 11.57 8.93
C SER A 242 -16.39 10.83 8.53
N ASP A 243 -17.52 11.55 8.51
CA ASP A 243 -18.83 10.99 8.17
C ASP A 243 -18.84 10.31 6.79
N ASP A 244 -18.14 10.87 5.81
CA ASP A 244 -18.04 10.27 4.48
C ASP A 244 -17.38 8.88 4.49
N VAL A 245 -16.44 8.62 5.42
CA VAL A 245 -15.81 7.30 5.57
C VAL A 245 -16.81 6.34 6.20
N TRP A 246 -17.51 6.77 7.25
CA TRP A 246 -18.57 5.97 7.86
C TRP A 246 -19.69 5.63 6.88
N TYR A 247 -20.07 6.57 6.01
CA TYR A 247 -21.11 6.36 4.99
C TYR A 247 -20.62 5.66 3.71
N SER A 248 -19.31 5.46 3.55
CA SER A 248 -18.76 4.66 2.44
C SER A 248 -19.07 3.16 2.57
N VAL A 249 -19.43 2.71 3.78
CA VAL A 249 -19.99 1.38 4.03
C VAL A 249 -21.38 1.29 3.40
N ARG A 250 -21.65 0.23 2.64
CA ARG A 250 -22.89 0.11 1.85
C ARG A 250 -24.00 -0.51 2.68
N TYR A 251 -24.42 0.18 3.74
CA TYR A 251 -25.41 -0.34 4.70
C TYR A 251 -26.70 -0.81 4.04
N LEU A 252 -27.14 -0.16 2.96
CA LEU A 252 -28.35 -0.53 2.22
C LEU A 252 -28.26 -1.87 1.46
N LEU A 253 -27.08 -2.49 1.43
CA LEU A 253 -26.84 -3.80 0.83
C LEU A 253 -26.65 -4.91 1.87
N MET A 254 -26.67 -4.57 3.16
CA MET A 254 -26.67 -5.54 4.25
C MET A 254 -28.04 -6.18 4.38
N ASP A 255 -28.07 -7.42 4.87
CA ASP A 255 -29.32 -7.99 5.38
C ASP A 255 -29.69 -7.37 6.75
N ASP A 256 -30.94 -7.56 7.16
CA ASP A 256 -31.48 -7.01 8.41
C ASP A 256 -30.67 -7.48 9.62
N LYS A 257 -30.33 -8.77 9.66
CA LYS A 257 -29.53 -9.36 10.72
C LYS A 257 -28.12 -8.74 10.79
N GLU A 258 -27.43 -8.63 9.66
CA GLU A 258 -26.10 -8.04 9.54
C GLU A 258 -26.09 -6.59 10.02
N PHE A 259 -27.10 -5.81 9.65
CA PHE A 259 -27.19 -4.41 10.07
C PHE A 259 -27.51 -4.26 11.56
N ILE A 260 -28.46 -5.05 12.07
CA ILE A 260 -28.91 -4.99 13.47
C ILE A 260 -27.80 -5.43 14.41
N GLU A 261 -27.16 -6.57 14.14
CA GLU A 261 -26.11 -7.14 15.02
C GLU A 261 -24.78 -6.37 14.94
N GLY A 262 -24.54 -5.64 13.84
CA GLY A 262 -23.30 -4.87 13.64
C GLY A 262 -23.50 -3.36 13.82
N PRO A 263 -23.69 -2.60 12.73
CA PRO A 263 -23.76 -1.14 12.79
C PRO A 263 -24.75 -0.56 13.80
N MET A 264 -25.98 -1.08 13.87
CA MET A 264 -27.00 -0.56 14.77
C MET A 264 -26.64 -0.81 16.25
N ALA A 265 -26.22 -2.03 16.59
CA ALA A 265 -25.84 -2.39 17.96
C ALA A 265 -24.60 -1.63 18.46
N SER A 266 -23.72 -1.19 17.56
CA SER A 266 -22.50 -0.46 17.92
C SER A 266 -22.75 0.93 18.53
N GLY A 267 -23.90 1.54 18.23
CA GLY A 267 -24.24 2.92 18.59
C GLY A 267 -23.44 3.99 17.82
N LEU A 268 -22.54 3.60 16.90
CA LEU A 268 -21.75 4.55 16.08
C LEU A 268 -22.63 5.31 15.07
N LEU A 269 -23.73 4.68 14.63
CA LEU A 269 -24.78 5.35 13.89
C LEU A 269 -25.78 5.94 14.88
N THR A 270 -26.21 7.17 14.66
CA THR A 270 -27.25 7.79 15.49
C THR A 270 -28.55 7.00 15.39
N SER A 271 -29.44 7.14 16.38
CA SER A 271 -30.76 6.49 16.34
C SER A 271 -31.58 6.91 15.11
N SER A 272 -31.40 8.15 14.64
CA SER A 272 -32.03 8.67 13.42
C SER A 272 -31.45 8.01 12.17
N GLU A 273 -30.12 7.95 12.04
CA GLU A 273 -29.42 7.26 10.95
C GLU A 273 -29.87 5.78 10.87
N SER A 274 -29.84 5.09 12.01
CA SER A 274 -30.19 3.68 12.10
C SER A 274 -31.66 3.41 11.73
N ALA A 275 -32.59 4.26 12.17
CA ALA A 275 -34.00 4.14 11.83
C ALA A 275 -34.25 4.33 10.32
N ILE A 276 -33.58 5.31 9.69
CA ILE A 276 -33.67 5.56 8.25
C ILE A 276 -33.13 4.37 7.46
N ILE A 277 -31.98 3.83 7.87
CA ILE A 277 -31.34 2.71 7.18
C ILE A 277 -32.19 1.44 7.30
N VAL A 278 -32.66 1.07 8.50
CA VAL A 278 -33.50 -0.13 8.68
C VAL A 278 -34.82 -0.02 7.92
N ALA A 279 -35.47 1.15 7.95
CA ALA A 279 -36.69 1.36 7.18
C ALA A 279 -36.47 1.08 5.68
N ARG A 280 -35.31 1.49 5.14
CA ARG A 280 -34.94 1.22 3.74
C ARG A 280 -34.60 -0.24 3.48
N ILE A 281 -33.87 -0.91 4.38
CA ILE A 281 -33.54 -2.34 4.27
C ILE A 281 -34.82 -3.19 4.28
N LEU A 282 -35.78 -2.87 5.15
CA LEU A 282 -37.06 -3.58 5.27
C LEU A 282 -38.08 -3.23 4.16
N GLY A 283 -37.70 -2.38 3.20
CA GLY A 283 -38.55 -2.04 2.06
C GLY A 283 -39.69 -1.06 2.37
N HIS A 284 -39.66 -0.38 3.51
CA HIS A 284 -40.60 0.71 3.80
C HIS A 284 -40.21 1.94 2.96
N GLN A 285 -40.80 2.08 1.77
CA GLN A 285 -40.78 3.34 1.05
C GLN A 285 -41.59 4.36 1.86
N GLN A 286 -40.89 5.26 2.56
CA GLN A 286 -41.54 6.42 3.16
C GLN A 286 -42.25 7.19 2.04
N GLN A 287 -43.59 7.16 2.05
CA GLN A 287 -44.39 8.15 1.35
C GLN A 287 -43.88 9.52 1.82
N ARG A 288 -43.42 10.33 0.88
CA ARG A 288 -43.03 11.73 1.14
C ARG A 288 -44.23 12.46 1.74
N LYS A 289 -44.29 12.55 3.07
CA LYS A 289 -45.01 13.61 3.75
C LYS A 289 -43.96 14.63 4.17
N THR A 290 -44.01 15.75 3.46
CA THR A 290 -43.40 17.02 3.83
C THR A 290 -43.82 17.34 5.25
N ASP A 291 -42.91 17.23 6.20
CA ASP A 291 -42.98 18.03 7.43
C ASP A 291 -41.56 18.44 7.83
N THR A 292 -41.43 19.74 7.95
CA THR A 292 -40.23 20.54 8.07
C THR A 292 -39.62 20.40 9.45
N TYR A 293 -38.77 19.40 9.68
CA TYR A 293 -37.83 19.40 10.80
C TYR A 293 -36.49 18.83 10.34
N GLN A 294 -35.42 19.56 10.66
CA GLN A 294 -34.03 19.36 10.25
C GLN A 294 -33.62 17.88 10.28
N SER A 295 -33.63 17.21 9.14
CA SER A 295 -32.96 15.93 8.97
C SER A 295 -31.69 16.22 8.19
N GLU A 296 -30.58 16.18 8.91
CA GLU A 296 -29.22 16.25 8.36
C GLU A 296 -29.09 15.29 7.17
N ASN A 297 -28.27 15.65 6.20
CA ASN A 297 -28.15 15.10 4.83
C ASN A 297 -27.81 13.59 4.69
N VAL A 298 -27.99 12.77 5.71
CA VAL A 298 -27.76 11.31 5.76
C VAL A 298 -28.34 10.57 4.53
N PRO A 299 -29.57 10.86 4.05
CA PRO A 299 -30.19 10.06 2.98
C PRO A 299 -29.47 10.12 1.63
N LEU A 300 -28.68 11.18 1.37
CA LEU A 300 -28.02 11.45 0.09
C LEU A 300 -26.62 10.83 -0.02
N GLN A 301 -25.99 10.47 1.11
CA GLN A 301 -24.61 9.97 1.13
C GLN A 301 -24.51 8.43 1.15
N LEU A 302 -25.61 7.73 1.44
CA LEU A 302 -25.65 6.27 1.46
C LEU A 302 -25.69 5.68 0.05
N SER A 303 -24.74 4.79 -0.25
CA SER A 303 -24.68 4.09 -1.53
C SER A 303 -25.69 2.93 -1.61
N THR A 304 -26.43 2.87 -2.72
CA THR A 304 -27.29 1.73 -3.11
C THR A 304 -26.62 0.82 -4.14
N THR A 305 -25.44 1.19 -4.61
CA THR A 305 -24.74 0.45 -5.67
C THR A 305 -23.83 -0.62 -5.06
N PRO A 306 -23.87 -1.89 -5.50
CA PRO A 306 -22.94 -2.93 -5.04
C PRO A 306 -21.48 -2.71 -5.44
N ARG A 307 -20.53 -3.24 -4.64
CA ARG A 307 -19.09 -3.21 -4.98
C ARG A 307 -18.86 -3.91 -6.30
N ARG A 308 -17.96 -3.37 -7.12
CA ARG A 308 -17.68 -3.83 -8.46
C ARG A 308 -17.04 -5.22 -8.41
N ARG A 309 -17.85 -6.26 -8.62
CA ARG A 309 -17.35 -7.59 -8.95
C ARG A 309 -17.00 -7.61 -10.44
N LYS A 310 -15.71 -7.51 -10.80
CA LYS A 310 -15.29 -7.86 -12.17
C LYS A 310 -15.74 -9.30 -12.43
N SER A 311 -16.72 -9.49 -13.31
CA SER A 311 -17.02 -10.79 -13.88
C SER A 311 -15.75 -11.27 -14.60
N PRO A 312 -15.37 -12.56 -14.52
CA PRO A 312 -14.30 -13.07 -15.36
C PRO A 312 -14.71 -12.79 -16.80
N SER A 313 -13.93 -11.96 -17.49
CA SER A 313 -14.16 -11.69 -18.89
C SER A 313 -14.16 -13.03 -19.62
N LYS A 314 -15.32 -13.38 -20.19
CA LYS A 314 -15.39 -14.50 -21.13
C LYS A 314 -14.38 -14.19 -22.23
N LYS A 315 -13.26 -14.93 -22.25
CA LYS A 315 -12.38 -14.97 -23.41
C LYS A 315 -13.26 -15.46 -24.57
N ASN A 316 -13.65 -14.54 -25.45
CA ASN A 316 -14.30 -14.90 -26.70
C ASN A 316 -13.33 -15.83 -27.45
N PRO A 317 -13.70 -17.08 -27.78
CA PRO A 317 -12.87 -17.90 -28.63
C PRO A 317 -12.88 -17.26 -30.03
N VAL A 318 -11.71 -16.75 -30.43
CA VAL A 318 -11.44 -16.34 -31.80
C VAL A 318 -11.64 -17.58 -32.69
N LYS A 319 -12.73 -17.59 -33.46
CA LYS A 319 -12.93 -18.56 -34.54
C LYS A 319 -11.91 -18.27 -35.63
N ASN A 320 -10.80 -19.01 -35.63
CA ASN A 320 -9.93 -19.10 -36.80
C ASN A 320 -10.67 -19.86 -37.91
N LYS A 321 -11.18 -19.12 -38.90
CA LYS A 321 -11.47 -19.68 -40.23
C LYS A 321 -10.17 -19.66 -41.04
N SER A 322 -9.52 -20.81 -41.14
CA SER A 322 -8.57 -21.11 -42.21
C SER A 322 -9.14 -22.25 -43.05
N LYS A 323 -9.19 -22.04 -44.36
CA LYS A 323 -9.67 -22.95 -45.39
C LYS A 323 -8.73 -24.15 -45.49
N ASN A 324 -9.27 -25.35 -45.73
CA ASN A 324 -8.67 -26.19 -46.77
C ASN A 324 -9.68 -27.08 -47.48
N SER A 325 -9.51 -27.08 -48.80
CA SER A 325 -10.17 -27.83 -49.85
C SER A 325 -9.84 -29.33 -49.82
N GLY A 326 -10.77 -30.16 -50.30
CA GLY A 326 -10.40 -31.50 -50.79
C GLY A 326 -11.51 -32.55 -50.74
N MET A 327 -12.14 -32.78 -51.90
CA MET A 327 -12.69 -34.06 -52.40
C MET A 327 -13.80 -34.84 -51.65
N LYS A 328 -14.99 -34.82 -52.27
CA LYS A 328 -15.91 -35.98 -52.43
C LYS A 328 -15.21 -37.08 -53.25
N PRO A 329 -15.55 -38.39 -53.15
CA PRO A 329 -16.90 -39.00 -53.25
C PRO A 329 -17.15 -40.07 -52.15
N GLY A 330 -18.27 -40.76 -51.96
CA GLY A 330 -19.57 -40.90 -52.61
C GLY A 330 -20.22 -42.18 -52.00
N LYS A 331 -21.56 -42.17 -51.86
CA LYS A 331 -22.47 -43.32 -51.62
C LYS A 331 -22.21 -44.24 -50.41
N GLU A 332 -23.11 -44.22 -49.43
CA GLU A 332 -24.10 -45.30 -49.29
C GLU A 332 -25.18 -44.93 -48.26
N GLU A 333 -26.38 -45.32 -48.65
CA GLU A 333 -27.67 -45.19 -48.04
C GLU A 333 -27.87 -46.36 -47.07
N CYS A 334 -28.32 -46.11 -45.83
CA CYS A 334 -29.11 -47.10 -45.10
C CYS A 334 -29.97 -46.41 -44.04
N GLU A 335 -31.27 -46.58 -44.22
CA GLU A 335 -32.33 -46.29 -43.27
C GLU A 335 -32.10 -47.05 -41.95
N ASP A 336 -32.50 -46.46 -40.82
CA ASP A 336 -33.41 -47.21 -39.96
C ASP A 336 -34.24 -46.29 -39.05
N ASN A 337 -35.54 -46.39 -39.25
CA ASN A 337 -36.60 -45.85 -38.40
C ASN A 337 -36.80 -46.79 -37.21
N LYS A 338 -36.80 -46.26 -35.97
CA LYS A 338 -37.75 -46.75 -34.95
C LYS A 338 -37.95 -45.84 -33.73
N LYS A 339 -39.15 -45.24 -33.75
CA LYS A 339 -40.19 -45.23 -32.69
C LYS A 339 -39.95 -44.50 -31.36
N LYS A 340 -40.81 -43.51 -31.13
CA LYS A 340 -41.84 -43.34 -30.06
C LYS A 340 -42.03 -41.81 -29.92
N SER A 341 -43.18 -41.19 -30.19
CA SER A 341 -44.58 -41.55 -29.94
C SER A 341 -45.51 -40.90 -30.98
#